data_AF-A0A8S2ITJ8-F1
#
_entry.id   AF-A0A8S2ITJ8-F1
#
_cell.length_a   1.000
_cell.length_b   1.000
_cell.length_c   1.000
_cell.angle_alpha   90.00
_cell.angle_beta   90.00
_cell.angle_gamma   90.00
#
_symmetry.space_group_name_H-M   'P 1'
#
loop_
_entity.id
_entity.type
_entity.pdbx_description
1 polymer ?
#
loop_
_entity_poly.entity_id
_entity_poly.type
_entity_poly.pdbx_seq_one_letter_code
_entity_poly.pdbx_strand_id
1 'polypeptide(L)'
;MCAVKRIDRVDIFKLGDYKVEYIKDFRFYMITKLPNPYYISKRFLKANLINFAAKEQDLESQLPLCDITARKNELIELEDQL
;
A
#
# COMPACT_ATOMS: atom_id res chain seq x y z
N MET A 1 21.99 8.06 5.78
CA MET A 1 20.84 8.79 6.36
C MET A 1 20.42 9.72 5.22
N CYS A 2 19.22 9.55 4.65
CA CYS A 2 18.78 10.47 3.60
C CYS A 2 18.38 11.77 4.29
N ALA A 3 19.15 12.84 4.04
CA ALA A 3 18.95 14.13 4.67
C ALA A 3 18.44 15.11 3.62
N VAL A 4 17.31 15.75 3.91
CA VAL A 4 16.84 16.91 3.16
C VAL A 4 17.67 18.10 3.61
N LYS A 5 18.30 18.79 2.67
CA LYS A 5 19.06 20.02 2.93
C LYS A 5 18.32 21.18 2.27
N ARG A 6 18.12 22.27 3.02
CA ARG A 6 17.65 23.52 2.45
C ARG A 6 18.81 24.22 1.76
N ILE A 7 18.69 24.47 0.46
CA ILE A 7 19.63 25.30 -0.30
C ILE A 7 18.82 26.52 -0.77
N ASP A 8 19.23 27.70 -0.31
CA ASP A 8 18.51 28.95 -0.47
C ASP A 8 17.06 28.88 0.05
N ARG A 9 16.08 28.79 -0.87
CA ARG A 9 14.65 28.68 -0.56
C ARG A 9 14.04 27.32 -0.90
N VAL A 10 14.83 26.42 -1.49
CA VAL A 10 14.36 25.13 -1.99
C VAL A 10 14.90 24.01 -1.09
N ASP A 11 14.02 23.11 -0.68
CA ASP A 11 14.42 21.90 0.03
C ASP A 11 14.92 20.87 -1.00
N ILE A 12 16.10 20.28 -0.79
CA ILE A 12 16.72 19.35 -1.74
C ILE A 12 16.99 18.02 -1.04
N PHE A 13 16.58 16.94 -1.69
CA PHE A 13 16.80 15.55 -1.30
C PHE A 13 17.87 14.90 -2.18
N LYS A 14 18.87 14.28 -1.56
CA LYS A 14 19.92 13.53 -2.27
C LYS A 14 19.59 12.04 -2.30
N LEU A 15 19.36 11.49 -3.50
CA LEU A 15 19.13 10.07 -3.73
C LEU A 15 20.31 9.48 -4.52
N GLY A 16 21.21 8.78 -3.82
CA GLY A 16 22.46 8.33 -4.44
C GLY A 16 23.27 9.53 -4.91
N ASP A 17 23.53 9.62 -6.21
CA ASP A 17 24.24 10.75 -6.82
C ASP A 17 23.32 11.85 -7.36
N TYR A 18 22.01 11.60 -7.40
CA TYR A 18 21.03 12.56 -7.90
C TYR A 18 20.58 13.52 -6.78
N LYS A 19 20.43 14.79 -7.15
CA LYS A 19 19.82 15.83 -6.31
C LYS A 19 18.44 16.15 -6.89
N VAL A 20 17.41 16.01 -6.07
CA VAL A 20 16.02 16.21 -6.46
C VAL A 20 15.39 17.23 -5.51
N GLU A 21 14.54 18.11 -6.03
CA GLU A 21 13.79 19.04 -5.20
C GLU A 21 12.76 18.29 -4.33
N TYR A 22 12.69 18.65 -3.06
CA TYR A 22 11.83 18.04 -2.07
C TYR A 22 10.54 18.84 -1.91
N ILE A 23 9.41 18.19 -2.18
CA ILE A 23 8.07 18.74 -1.95
C ILE A 23 7.62 18.32 -0.55
N LYS A 24 7.24 19.28 0.29
CA LYS A 24 6.88 19.01 1.70
C LYS A 24 5.67 18.09 1.88
N ASP A 25 4.74 18.10 0.93
CA ASP A 25 3.54 17.27 0.95
C ASP A 25 3.76 15.88 0.33
N PHE A 26 4.97 15.57 -0.12
CA PHE A 26 5.29 14.27 -0.69
C PHE A 26 5.17 13.16 0.36
N ARG A 27 4.36 12.14 0.05
CA ARG A 27 4.22 10.92 0.85
C ARG A 27 4.64 9.72 0.00
N PHE A 28 5.58 8.94 0.52
CA PHE A 28 6.07 7.74 -0.12
C PHE A 28 5.45 6.50 0.53
N TYR A 29 4.76 5.70 -0.27
CA TYR A 29 4.20 4.42 0.14
C TYR A 29 4.80 3.31 -0.71
N MET A 30 5.20 2.21 -0.09
CA MET A 30 5.67 1.01 -0.76
C MET A 30 4.82 -0.17 -0.29
N ILE A 31 4.30 -0.94 -1.23
CA ILE A 31 3.53 -2.16 -0.96
C ILE A 31 4.32 -3.38 -1.43
N THR A 32 4.26 -4.46 -0.65
CA THR A 32 4.79 -5.77 -1.04
C THR A 32 3.74 -6.82 -0.72
N LYS A 33 3.63 -7.83 -1.57
CA LYS A 33 2.73 -8.98 -1.35
C LYS A 33 3.36 -10.09 -0.51
N LEU A 34 4.66 -10.02 -0.23
CA LEU A 34 5.36 -11.08 0.49
C LEU A 34 5.00 -11.04 1.99
N PRO A 35 4.42 -12.12 2.55
CA PRO A 35 4.15 -12.19 3.98
C PRO A 35 5.46 -12.35 4.76
N ASN A 36 5.59 -11.60 5.86
CA ASN A 36 6.71 -11.64 6.81
C ASN A 36 8.12 -11.82 6.19
N PRO A 37 8.60 -10.85 5.39
CA PRO A 37 9.91 -10.96 4.79
C PRO A 37 10.98 -10.86 5.88
N TYR A 38 11.97 -11.74 5.84
CA TYR A 38 13.07 -11.67 6.79
C TYR A 38 13.97 -10.48 6.43
N TYR A 39 13.91 -9.44 7.24
CA TYR A 39 14.59 -8.20 6.97
C TYR A 39 15.70 -7.89 7.99
N ILE A 40 16.85 -7.45 7.48
CA ILE A 40 17.97 -7.02 8.32
C ILE A 40 17.60 -5.73 9.07
N SER A 41 17.63 -5.79 10.40
CA SER A 41 17.12 -4.78 11.35
C SER A 41 17.63 -3.34 11.07
N LYS A 42 18.86 -3.21 10.58
CA LYS A 42 19.49 -1.91 10.28
C LYS A 42 18.77 -1.11 9.19
N ARG A 43 18.05 -1.77 8.27
CA ARG A 43 17.27 -1.10 7.20
C ARG A 43 15.85 -0.75 7.64
N PHE A 44 15.29 -1.48 8.61
CA PHE A 44 13.89 -1.34 9.04
C PHE A 44 13.66 -0.30 10.11
N LEU A 45 14.68 0.09 10.88
CA LEU A 45 14.54 1.15 11.90
C LEU A 45 14.10 2.52 11.33
N LYS A 46 14.16 2.71 10.01
CA LYS A 46 13.84 3.98 9.32
C LYS A 46 12.53 3.95 8.53
N ALA A 47 11.83 2.82 8.52
CA ALA A 47 10.58 2.66 7.79
C ALA A 47 9.50 2.17 8.74
N ASN A 48 8.30 2.75 8.64
CA ASN A 48 7.13 2.24 9.36
C ASN A 48 6.58 1.06 8.57
N LEU A 49 6.67 -0.15 9.14
CA LEU A 49 6.13 -1.36 8.54
C LEU A 49 4.71 -1.59 9.06
N ILE A 50 3.75 -1.66 8.15
CA ILE A 50 2.37 -2.06 8.46
C ILE A 50 2.17 -3.44 7.83
N ASN A 51 1.89 -4.45 8.66
CA ASN A 51 1.54 -5.78 8.19
C ASN A 51 0.02 -5.91 8.10
N PHE A 52 -0.50 -5.97 6.88
CA PHE A 52 -1.91 -6.23 6.64
C PHE A 52 -2.15 -7.74 6.63
N ALA A 53 -2.44 -8.30 7.81
CA ALA A 53 -2.91 -9.67 7.93
C ALA A 53 -4.45 -9.66 7.94
N ALA A 54 -5.07 -10.35 6.99
CA ALA A 54 -6.49 -10.68 7.08
C ALA A 54 -6.68 -11.66 8.24
N LYS A 55 -7.61 -11.36 9.15
CA LYS A 55 -8.02 -12.34 10.16
C LYS A 55 -9.03 -13.29 9.53
N GLU A 56 -9.04 -14.55 9.96
CA GLU A 56 -10.00 -15.56 9.47
C GLU A 56 -11.45 -15.07 9.64
N GLN A 57 -11.75 -14.42 10.76
CA GLN A 57 -13.06 -13.83 11.02
C GLN A 57 -13.45 -12.72 10.04
N ASP A 58 -12.48 -11.92 9.55
CA ASP A 58 -12.75 -10.90 8.54
C ASP A 58 -13.00 -11.57 7.17
N LEU A 59 -12.31 -12.67 6.87
CA LEU A 59 -12.50 -13.44 5.65
C LEU A 59 -13.86 -14.15 5.63
N GLU A 60 -14.27 -14.75 6.75
CA GLU A 60 -15.60 -15.35 6.91
C GLU A 60 -16.71 -14.32 6.76
N SER A 61 -16.51 -13.09 7.23
CA SER A 61 -17.47 -12.00 7.05
C SER A 61 -17.63 -11.56 5.59
N GLN A 62 -16.61 -11.79 4.75
CA GLN A 62 -16.63 -11.47 3.32
C GLN A 62 -17.29 -12.58 2.47
N LEU A 63 -17.35 -13.82 2.94
CA LEU A 63 -17.96 -14.93 2.20
C LEU A 63 -19.46 -14.71 1.89
N PRO A 64 -20.32 -14.32 2.85
CA PRO A 64 -21.72 -14.03 2.55
C PRO A 64 -21.89 -12.87 1.55
N LEU A 65 -20.99 -11.89 1.60
CA LEU A 65 -21.02 -10.75 0.67
C LEU A 65 -20.70 -11.19 -0.76
N CYS A 66 -19.72 -12.08 -0.94
CA CYS A 66 -19.39 -12.68 -2.23
C CYS A 66 -20.58 -13.49 -2.79
N ASP A 67 -21.24 -14.30 -1.97
CA ASP A 67 -22.39 -15.12 -2.40
C ASP A 67 -23.58 -14.26 -2.85
N ILE A 68 -23.91 -13.21 -2.11
CA ILE A 68 -24.99 -12.28 -2.47
C ILE A 68 -24.68 -11.58 -3.79
N THR A 69 -23.43 -11.20 -4.01
CA THR A 69 -22.99 -10.53 -5.23
C THR A 69 -23.06 -11.46 -6.42
N ALA A 70 -22.61 -12.72 -6.27
CA ALA A 70 -22.67 -13.74 -7.30
C ALA A 70 -24.13 -14.02 -7.74
N ARG A 71 -25.03 -14.24 -6.77
CA ARG A 71 -26.46 -14.45 -7.07
C ARG A 71 -27.11 -13.26 -7.76
N LYS A 72 -26.78 -12.02 -7.35
CA LYS A 72 -27.29 -10.82 -8.02
C LYS A 72 -26.84 -10.74 -9.47
N ASN A 73 -25.59 -11.07 -9.75
CA ASN A 73 -25.07 -11.07 -11.12
C ASN A 73 -25.77 -12.12 -11.99
N GLU A 74 -25.99 -13.33 -11.47
CA GLU A 74 -26.77 -14.38 -12.17
C GLU A 74 -28.20 -13.92 -12.50
N LEU A 75 -28.86 -13.24 -11.55
CA LEU A 75 -30.20 -12.68 -11.78
C LEU A 75 -30.20 -11.60 -12.88
N ILE A 76 -29.20 -10.72 -12.91
CA ILE A 76 -29.10 -9.67 -13.93
C ILE A 76 -28.88 -10.30 -15.32
N GLU A 77 -28.03 -11.32 -15.43
CA GLU A 77 -27.80 -12.01 -16.70
C GLU A 77 -29.06 -12.72 -17.23
N LEU A 78 -29.90 -13.24 -16.33
CA LEU A 78 -31.19 -13.85 -16.68
C LEU A 78 -32.22 -12.80 -17.13
N GLU A 79 -32.22 -11.61 -16.52
CA GLU A 79 -33.10 -10.49 -16.91
C GLU A 79 -32.69 -9.89 -18.25
N ASP A 80 -31.40 -9.81 -18.56
CA ASP A 80 -30.89 -9.33 -19.86
C ASP A 80 -31.20 -10.29 -21.04
N GLN A 81 -31.58 -11.54 -20.74
CA GLN A 81 -31.97 -12.55 -21.74
C GLN A 81 -33.49 -12.59 -22.03
N LEU A 82 -34.30 -11.78 -21.36
CA LEU A 82 -35.75 -11.64 -21.54
C LEU A 82 -36.12 -10.37 -22.30
#